data_AF-A0A139XEV3-F1
#
_entry.id   AF-A0A139XEV3-F1
#
_cell.length_a   1.000
_cell.length_b   1.000
_cell.length_c   1.000
_cell.angle_alpha   90.00
_cell.angle_beta   90.00
_cell.angle_gamma   90.00
#
_symmetry.space_group_name_H-M   'P 1'
#
loop_
_entity.id
_entity.type
_entity.pdbx_description
1 polymer ?
#
loop_
_entity_poly.entity_id
_entity_poly.type
_entity_poly.pdbx_seq_one_letter_code
_entity_poly.pdbx_strand_id
1 'polypeptide(L)'
;MNSQAYRLQSDNFSDQTELINQEDQCLLYERFCVMARDTVDGSYYVGRVQLNAIQPDYFCWCNSCTQLNLGILVYGYLSECRNVNEKPLLVIR
;
A
#
# COMPACT_ATOMS: atom_id res chain seq x y z
N MET A 1 -33.25 -43.64 29.85
CA MET A 1 -33.87 -42.55 29.07
C MET A 1 -33.93 -41.33 29.97
N ASN A 2 -32.95 -40.43 29.84
CA ASN A 2 -32.95 -39.13 30.51
C ASN A 2 -32.65 -38.07 29.45
N SER A 3 -33.65 -37.25 29.21
CA SER A 3 -33.67 -36.15 28.26
C SER A 3 -33.01 -34.93 28.90
N GLN A 4 -31.97 -34.38 28.26
CA GLN A 4 -31.57 -32.99 28.49
C GLN A 4 -31.38 -32.32 27.13
N ALA A 5 -32.32 -31.42 26.86
CA ALA A 5 -32.40 -30.58 25.70
C ALA A 5 -31.24 -29.57 25.73
N TYR A 6 -30.33 -29.67 24.76
CA TYR A 6 -29.40 -28.60 24.49
C TYR A 6 -30.15 -27.48 23.78
N ARG A 7 -30.27 -26.36 24.49
CA ARG A 7 -30.84 -25.11 23.98
C ARG A 7 -30.02 -24.65 22.77
N LEU A 8 -30.65 -24.63 21.60
CA LEU A 8 -30.30 -23.79 20.48
C LEU A 8 -30.39 -22.33 20.94
N GLN A 9 -29.27 -21.69 21.21
CA GLN A 9 -29.17 -20.23 21.22
C GLN A 9 -28.75 -19.80 19.82
N SER A 10 -29.74 -19.53 18.99
CA SER A 10 -29.65 -18.49 17.99
C SER A 10 -29.51 -17.17 18.74
N ASP A 11 -28.41 -16.44 18.55
CA ASP A 11 -28.41 -14.98 18.67
C ASP A 11 -27.13 -14.40 18.07
N ASN A 12 -27.34 -13.54 17.08
CA ASN A 12 -26.47 -12.46 16.63
C ASN A 12 -25.23 -12.83 15.80
N PHE A 13 -25.46 -12.84 14.47
CA PHE A 13 -24.61 -12.10 13.53
C PHE A 13 -24.27 -10.74 14.16
N SER A 14 -23.08 -10.66 14.76
CA SER A 14 -22.46 -9.39 15.13
C SER A 14 -21.40 -9.16 14.07
N ASP A 15 -21.73 -8.26 13.16
CA ASP A 15 -20.79 -7.54 12.29
C ASP A 15 -19.68 -6.93 13.16
N GLN A 16 -18.66 -7.73 13.46
CA GLN A 16 -17.36 -7.23 13.88
C GLN A 16 -16.43 -7.17 12.67
N THR A 17 -16.94 -6.62 11.57
CA THR A 17 -16.22 -5.56 10.85
C THR A 17 -15.94 -4.45 11.84
N GLU A 18 -14.85 -4.58 12.60
CA GLU A 18 -14.08 -3.48 13.22
C GLU A 18 -13.02 -4.08 14.14
N LEU A 19 -12.18 -4.94 13.57
CA LEU A 19 -10.78 -4.97 13.96
C LEU A 19 -10.01 -4.33 12.80
N ILE A 20 -10.17 -3.00 12.70
CA ILE A 20 -9.14 -2.12 12.14
C ILE A 20 -7.95 -2.26 13.09
N ASN A 21 -7.26 -3.40 13.00
CA ASN A 21 -6.16 -3.74 13.87
C ASN A 21 -4.88 -3.21 13.25
N GLN A 22 -4.43 -2.09 13.83
CA GLN A 22 -3.03 -1.74 14.10
C GLN A 22 -2.15 -1.12 12.99
N GLU A 23 -2.64 -0.88 11.77
CA GLU A 23 -1.82 -0.24 10.72
C GLU A 23 -2.46 0.98 10.04
N ASP A 24 -3.14 1.85 10.78
CA ASP A 24 -3.09 3.30 10.49
C ASP A 24 -1.67 3.85 10.78
N GLN A 25 -0.64 3.07 10.42
CA GLN A 25 0.76 3.48 10.33
C GLN A 25 0.76 4.73 9.48
N CYS A 26 1.21 5.84 10.07
CA CYS A 26 1.36 7.12 9.39
C CYS A 26 1.96 6.91 8.00
N LEU A 27 1.15 7.03 6.96
CA LEU A 27 1.59 6.98 5.57
C LEU A 27 2.60 8.12 5.40
N LEU A 28 3.89 7.79 5.38
CA LEU A 28 4.93 8.79 5.23
C LEU A 28 4.94 9.23 3.77
N TYR A 29 4.34 10.39 3.51
CA TYR A 29 4.37 10.99 2.19
C TYR A 29 5.75 11.55 1.89
N GLU A 30 6.32 11.11 0.78
CA GLU A 30 7.63 11.48 0.29
C GLU A 30 7.52 12.07 -1.12
N ARG A 31 8.55 12.81 -1.52
CA ARG A 31 8.63 13.36 -2.87
C ARG A 31 9.33 12.33 -3.77
N PHE A 32 8.70 11.95 -4.86
CA PHE A 32 9.24 11.03 -5.86
C PHE A 32 9.46 11.73 -7.20
N CYS A 33 10.54 11.40 -7.89
CA CYS A 33 10.79 11.78 -9.27
C CYS A 33 10.57 10.59 -10.19
N VAL A 34 9.74 10.75 -11.22
CA VAL A 34 9.50 9.70 -12.22
C VAL A 34 10.62 9.71 -13.25
N MET A 35 11.38 8.62 -13.31
CA MET A 35 12.60 8.54 -14.12
C MET A 35 12.39 7.77 -15.41
N ALA A 36 11.63 6.69 -15.35
CA ALA A 36 11.28 5.88 -16.52
C ALA A 36 9.90 5.24 -16.34
N ARG A 37 9.35 4.78 -17.46
CA ARG A 37 8.14 3.94 -17.50
C ARG A 37 8.46 2.71 -18.35
N ASP A 38 8.22 1.54 -17.79
CA ASP A 38 8.32 0.28 -18.54
C ASP A 38 7.18 0.22 -19.57
N THR A 39 7.52 -0.03 -20.83
CA THR A 39 6.55 -0.09 -21.92
C THR A 39 5.80 -1.41 -22.00
N VAL A 40 6.26 -2.44 -21.28
CA VAL A 40 5.67 -3.78 -21.27
C VAL A 40 4.52 -3.85 -20.25
N ASP A 41 4.80 -3.51 -19.00
CA ASP A 41 3.83 -3.61 -17.90
C ASP A 41 3.29 -2.26 -17.40
N GLY A 42 3.83 -1.15 -17.90
CA GLY A 42 3.39 0.19 -17.54
C GLY A 42 3.86 0.68 -16.18
N SER A 43 4.71 -0.09 -15.48
CA SER A 43 5.28 0.30 -14.18
C SER A 43 6.23 1.49 -14.31
N TYR A 44 6.40 2.23 -13.22
CA TYR A 44 7.25 3.40 -13.15
C TYR A 44 8.51 3.09 -12.36
N TYR A 45 9.65 3.55 -12.85
CA TYR A 45 10.87 3.64 -12.08
C TYR A 45 10.95 5.02 -11.45
N VAL A 46 10.98 5.06 -10.12
CA VAL A 46 10.98 6.31 -9.36
C VAL A 46 12.16 6.36 -8.41
N GLY A 47 12.67 7.57 -8.18
CA GLY A 47 13.61 7.86 -7.11
C GLY A 47 12.98 8.74 -6.05
N ARG A 48 13.23 8.41 -4.78
CA ARG A 48 12.87 9.24 -3.63
C ARG A 48 13.78 10.46 -3.60
N VAL A 49 13.20 11.65 -3.63
CA VAL A 49 13.90 12.93 -3.53
C VAL A 49 13.97 13.33 -2.06
N GLN A 50 15.12 13.12 -1.44
CA GLN A 50 15.35 13.57 -0.07
C GLN A 50 15.78 15.04 -0.03
N LEU A 51 15.21 15.81 0.91
CA LEU A 51 15.59 17.21 1.13
C LEU A 51 16.99 17.36 1.76
N ASN A 52 17.51 16.28 2.38
CA ASN A 52 18.81 16.26 3.05
C ASN A 52 19.70 15.18 2.42
N ALA A 53 20.78 15.58 1.76
CA ALA A 53 21.67 14.74 0.95
C ALA A 53 22.57 13.74 1.73
N ILE A 54 22.25 13.46 3.00
CA ILE A 54 23.07 12.61 3.88
C ILE A 54 22.66 11.13 3.76
N GLN A 55 21.42 10.86 3.34
CA GLN A 55 20.94 9.48 3.15
C GLN A 55 21.19 9.01 1.71
N PRO A 56 21.39 7.70 1.50
CA PRO A 56 21.51 7.14 0.16
C PRO A 56 20.22 7.36 -0.64
N ASP A 57 20.38 7.60 -1.94
CA ASP A 57 19.26 7.65 -2.87
C ASP A 57 18.53 6.30 -2.86
N TYR A 58 17.20 6.35 -2.79
CA TYR A 58 16.34 5.17 -2.83
C TYR A 58 15.55 5.15 -4.13
N PHE A 59 15.68 4.07 -4.90
CA PHE A 59 14.98 3.88 -6.16
C PHE A 59 14.20 2.57 -6.15
N CYS A 60 13.05 2.56 -6.80
CA CYS A 60 12.25 1.35 -6.94
C CYS A 60 11.39 1.38 -8.20
N TRP A 61 11.01 0.19 -8.65
CA TRP A 61 9.91 0.01 -9.59
C TRP A 61 8.60 -0.07 -8.82
N CYS A 62 7.59 0.64 -9.30
CA CYS A 62 6.26 0.65 -8.68
C CYS A 62 5.15 0.75 -9.73
N ASN A 63 3.99 0.21 -9.40
CA ASN A 63 2.75 0.54 -10.12
C ASN A 63 2.24 1.91 -9.62
N SER A 64 1.34 2.57 -10.34
CA SER A 64 0.70 3.80 -9.85
C SER A 64 -0.81 3.75 -10.04
N CYS A 65 -1.55 4.37 -9.11
CA CYS A 65 -3.00 4.52 -9.21
C CYS A 65 -3.42 5.51 -10.31
N THR A 66 -2.48 6.26 -10.90
CA THR A 66 -2.75 7.22 -11.98
C THR A 66 -1.64 7.20 -13.03
N GLN A 67 -1.89 7.79 -14.19
CA GLN A 67 -0.86 7.95 -15.20
C GLN A 67 0.08 9.12 -14.86
N LEU A 68 1.38 8.88 -14.95
CA LEU A 68 2.42 9.86 -14.65
C LEU A 68 3.24 10.21 -15.89
N ASN A 69 3.73 11.44 -15.95
CA ASN A 69 4.67 11.91 -16.96
C ASN A 69 6.11 11.70 -16.48
N LEU A 70 7.05 11.49 -17.41
CA LEU A 70 8.48 11.42 -17.06
C LEU A 70 8.99 12.78 -16.58
N GLY A 71 9.91 12.76 -15.60
CA GLY A 71 10.53 13.94 -15.00
C GLY A 71 9.64 14.70 -14.02
N ILE A 72 8.39 14.28 -13.80
CA ILE A 72 7.50 14.95 -12.86
C ILE A 72 7.86 14.58 -11.41
N LEU A 73 7.75 15.57 -10.53
CA LEU A 73 7.83 15.39 -9.09
C LEU A 73 6.43 15.23 -8.51
N VAL A 74 6.23 14.16 -7.75
CA VAL A 74 4.95 13.88 -7.07
C VAL A 74 5.15 13.65 -5.59
N TYR A 75 4.11 13.90 -4.80
CA TYR A 75 4.06 13.54 -3.39
C TYR A 75 3.17 12.32 -3.22
N GLY A 76 3.70 11.29 -2.57
CA GLY A 76 3.01 10.02 -2.43
C GLY A 76 3.67 9.12 -1.40
N TYR A 77 3.22 7.88 -1.30
CA TYR A 77 3.91 6.84 -0.55
C TYR A 77 3.92 5.55 -1.36
N LEU A 78 4.83 4.65 -1.02
CA LEU A 78 4.86 3.31 -1.58
C LEU A 78 4.11 2.40 -0.61
N SER A 79 3.02 1.77 -1.07
CA SER A 79 2.35 0.76 -0.27
C SER A 79 3.23 -0.48 -0.18
N GLU A 80 3.28 -1.10 1.00
CA GLU A 80 3.95 -2.39 1.15
C GLU A 80 3.27 -3.44 0.27
N CYS A 81 4.08 -4.31 -0.33
CA CYS A 81 3.58 -5.45 -1.08
C CYS A 81 3.75 -6.71 -0.24
N ARG A 82 2.64 -7.39 0.08
CA ARG A 82 2.67 -8.64 0.87
C ARG A 82 3.31 -9.80 0.11
N ASN A 83 3.43 -9.68 -1.22
CA ASN A 83 4.05 -10.66 -2.10
C ASN A 83 5.38 -10.12 -2.63
N VAL A 84 6.48 -10.83 -2.34
CA VAL A 84 7.84 -10.46 -2.78
C VAL A 84 8.01 -10.41 -4.30
N ASN A 85 7.12 -11.05 -5.05
CA ASN A 85 7.16 -11.07 -6.51
C ASN A 85 6.38 -9.90 -7.14
N GLU A 86 5.65 -9.14 -6.33
CA GLU A 86 4.83 -8.03 -6.81
C GLU A 86 5.55 -6.69 -6.56
N LYS A 87 5.40 -5.78 -7.52
CA LYS A 87 5.94 -4.42 -7.41
C LYS A 87 5.08 -3.62 -6.42
N PRO A 88 5.67 -2.77 -5.55
CA PRO A 88 4.92 -1.87 -4.69
C PRO A 88 4.03 -0.91 -5.49
N LEU A 89 3.00 -0.34 -4.87
CA LEU A 89 2.11 0.64 -5.49
C LEU A 89 2.46 2.04 -4.99
N LEU A 90 2.76 2.96 -5.90
CA LEU A 90 2.87 4.39 -5.64
C LEU A 90 1.48 5.02 -5.58
N VAL A 91 1.09 5.40 -4.37
CA VAL A 91 -0.16 6.10 -4.09
C VAL A 91 0.13 7.60 -3.99
N ILE A 92 -0.57 8.40 -4.78
CA ILE A 92 -0.37 9.85 -4.89
C ILE A 92 -1.38 10.56 -4.00
N ARG A 93 -0.96 11.65 -3.36
CA ARG A 93 -1.83 12.55 -2.58
C ARG A 93 -2.59 13.54 -3.44
#